data_AF-A0A1B9F9B4-F1
#
_entry.id   AF-A0A1B9F9B4-F1
#
_cell.length_a   1.000
_cell.length_b   1.000
_cell.length_c   1.000
_cell.angle_alpha   90.00
_cell.angle_beta   90.00
_cell.angle_gamma   90.00
#
_symmetry.space_group_name_H-M   'P 1'
#
loop_
_entity.id
_entity.type
_entity.pdbx_description
1 polymer ?
#
loop_
_entity_poly.entity_id
_entity_poly.type
_entity_poly.pdbx_seq_one_letter_code
_entity_poly.pdbx_strand_id
1 'polypeptide(L)'
;MRLKGPYPPRCPFCDRLIEPPAELEPKRLGDFAYGKCDCGAVYVYDVTGHNLGAAFVEALGYGCNFDWDLAWGLLPDEDYKEKHIEQYDLKTHLIHPSGRTEDERRVRGVLTFIRFTDEVRSLKTQSEIDLGIKNKTSVKTHKETEVQDEQGQGPPSMDTAPSLAQKAGSYKRKASKREIKKIIESLDPDYLYKIRYLAASEPKVLNRLQQVLYSPDPTIRWRAITAIGCAAKTIYQKKPNFVGEFLRRLLYSASDSAATNWGAIEASGEIIRELPDTFDIFIRELLALGRFEDSRASVLWALGRIAEKHPERVKDKAFFYLIQFLDAKAPEVRGLAAWVLGLIRASECVRSIEALIEDLNAVNLLTEKGLEEFTVSQLAQNALTRIKGSTEDMDNIDNERIKEAQKLFEEGEVLSNQGRSLDAMDKLKEALSVFEEEGYDKGIANACEKLGDLNCFRGNLNSALPLYQRAVAICQKKDDPVSEVILIEKIIDIYRRKNEFDKCMPYYMRALEIAEIAGDAGKAGYYLTGIGDVYQRRGDLNKALDAYKTALNIFKQTRSSERAKILEQGIAQLEAMLDQ
;
A
#
# COMPACT_ATOMS: atom_id res chain seq x y z
N MET A 1 24.54 -26.24 -33.88
CA MET A 1 25.91 -26.79 -33.79
C MET A 1 26.51 -26.30 -32.47
N ARG A 2 26.54 -27.12 -31.40
CA ARG A 2 27.12 -26.69 -30.11
C ARG A 2 28.64 -26.72 -30.25
N LEU A 3 29.28 -25.55 -30.33
CA LEU A 3 30.73 -25.42 -30.28
C LEU A 3 31.22 -26.05 -28.96
N LYS A 4 32.05 -27.10 -29.04
CA LYS A 4 32.50 -27.88 -27.88
C LYS A 4 33.79 -27.35 -27.25
N GLY A 5 34.43 -26.33 -27.82
CA GLY A 5 35.65 -25.70 -27.30
C GLY A 5 35.51 -24.18 -27.16
N PRO A 6 36.43 -23.52 -26.45
CA PRO A 6 36.45 -22.07 -26.34
C PRO A 6 36.56 -21.41 -27.72
N TYR A 7 35.89 -20.26 -27.89
CA TYR A 7 35.83 -19.57 -29.18
C TYR A 7 35.95 -18.06 -29.00
N PRO A 8 36.45 -17.33 -30.01
CA PRO A 8 36.63 -15.88 -29.90
C PRO A 8 35.29 -15.14 -29.90
N PRO A 9 35.17 -14.03 -29.14
CA PRO A 9 33.92 -13.29 -29.03
C PRO A 9 33.55 -12.58 -30.33
N ARG A 10 32.25 -12.60 -30.65
CA ARG A 10 31.67 -11.93 -31.82
C ARG A 10 30.56 -10.99 -31.38
N CYS A 11 30.43 -9.86 -32.08
CA CYS A 11 29.36 -8.91 -31.82
C CYS A 11 28.00 -9.56 -32.14
N PRO A 12 27.06 -9.59 -31.20
CA PRO A 12 25.79 -10.31 -31.39
C PRO A 12 24.80 -9.58 -32.31
N PHE A 13 25.20 -8.44 -32.90
CA PHE A 13 24.40 -7.67 -33.85
C PHE A 13 24.91 -7.72 -35.29
N CYS A 14 26.19 -8.01 -35.52
CA CYS A 14 26.77 -8.06 -36.88
C CYS A 14 27.68 -9.28 -37.11
N ASP A 15 27.89 -10.11 -36.09
CA ASP A 15 28.67 -11.35 -36.11
C ASP A 15 30.17 -11.20 -36.44
N ARG A 16 30.69 -9.96 -36.43
CA ARG A 16 32.13 -9.68 -36.56
C ARG A 16 32.86 -9.95 -35.26
N LEU A 17 34.14 -10.31 -35.35
CA LEU A 17 35.03 -10.38 -34.18
C LEU A 17 35.14 -8.99 -33.53
N ILE A 18 35.27 -8.97 -32.21
CA ILE A 18 35.44 -7.74 -31.43
C ILE A 18 36.85 -7.71 -30.84
N GLU A 19 37.33 -6.53 -30.51
CA GLU A 19 38.60 -6.35 -29.79
C GLU A 19 38.41 -6.52 -28.26
N PRO A 20 39.47 -6.80 -27.49
CA PRO A 20 39.40 -6.82 -26.04
C PRO A 20 38.93 -5.46 -25.47
N PRO A 21 38.01 -5.44 -24.50
CA PRO A 21 37.61 -4.20 -23.84
C PRO A 21 38.78 -3.64 -23.00
N ALA A 22 38.91 -2.32 -22.96
CA ALA A 22 39.99 -1.61 -22.30
C ALA A 22 39.48 -0.53 -21.33
N GLU A 23 40.29 -0.17 -20.33
CA GLU A 23 39.99 0.95 -19.43
C GLU A 23 40.09 2.29 -20.19
N LEU A 24 39.24 3.26 -19.84
CA LEU A 24 39.25 4.61 -20.42
C LEU A 24 40.11 5.54 -19.56
N GLU A 25 40.91 6.40 -20.19
CA GLU A 25 41.60 7.51 -19.51
C GLU A 25 40.87 8.85 -19.69
N PRO A 26 40.74 9.69 -18.64
CA PRO A 26 41.17 9.45 -17.26
C PRO A 26 40.28 8.43 -16.54
N LYS A 27 40.89 7.64 -15.65
CA LYS A 27 40.23 6.56 -14.89
C LYS A 27 39.06 7.12 -14.09
N ARG A 28 37.83 6.73 -14.45
CA ARG A 28 36.60 7.12 -13.74
C ARG A 28 36.35 6.18 -12.56
N LEU A 29 35.53 6.62 -11.59
CA LEU A 29 35.12 5.78 -10.46
C LEU A 29 34.28 4.60 -11.00
N GLY A 30 34.89 3.41 -11.12
CA GLY A 30 34.26 2.18 -11.60
C GLY A 30 35.28 1.22 -12.25
N ASP A 31 35.16 -0.09 -11.99
CA ASP A 31 36.10 -1.13 -12.47
C ASP A 31 35.70 -1.74 -13.83
N PHE A 32 35.15 -0.93 -14.76
CA PHE A 32 34.63 -1.43 -16.03
C PHE A 32 35.59 -1.18 -17.20
N ALA A 33 35.72 -2.17 -18.08
CA ALA A 33 36.44 -2.06 -19.34
C ALA A 33 35.45 -1.96 -20.50
N TYR A 34 35.74 -1.12 -21.49
CA TYR A 34 34.83 -0.71 -22.56
C TYR A 34 35.38 -1.08 -23.94
N GLY A 35 34.48 -1.24 -24.92
CA GLY A 35 34.87 -1.40 -26.32
C GLY A 35 33.77 -0.97 -27.29
N LYS A 36 34.14 -0.81 -28.56
CA LYS A 36 33.24 -0.42 -29.65
C LYS A 36 33.39 -1.38 -30.83
N CYS A 37 32.29 -1.70 -31.48
CA CYS A 37 32.27 -2.46 -32.73
C CYS A 37 31.91 -1.53 -33.90
N ASP A 38 32.49 -1.79 -35.08
CA ASP A 38 32.24 -1.05 -36.33
C ASP A 38 30.76 -0.91 -36.71
N CYS A 39 29.90 -1.83 -36.28
CA CYS A 39 28.47 -1.73 -36.57
C CYS A 39 27.75 -0.67 -35.73
N GLY A 40 28.48 0.05 -34.85
CA GLY A 40 27.97 1.06 -33.94
C GLY A 40 27.47 0.50 -32.61
N ALA A 41 27.69 -0.78 -32.33
CA ALA A 41 27.43 -1.35 -31.01
C ALA A 41 28.59 -1.04 -30.07
N VAL A 42 28.28 -0.76 -28.81
CA VAL A 42 29.26 -0.62 -27.72
C VAL A 42 29.12 -1.77 -26.75
N TYR A 43 30.20 -2.10 -26.04
CA TYR A 43 30.17 -3.16 -25.04
C TYR A 43 31.01 -2.83 -23.80
N VAL A 44 30.57 -3.39 -22.68
CA VAL A 44 31.21 -3.28 -21.37
C VAL A 44 31.42 -4.66 -20.77
N TYR A 45 32.55 -4.84 -20.11
CA TYR A 45 32.93 -6.07 -19.44
C TYR A 45 32.72 -5.98 -17.93
N ASP A 46 31.92 -6.91 -17.38
CA ASP A 46 31.81 -7.17 -15.95
C ASP A 46 32.61 -8.41 -15.58
N VAL A 47 33.57 -8.26 -14.66
CA VAL A 47 34.42 -9.34 -14.15
C VAL A 47 33.63 -10.36 -13.33
N THR A 48 32.59 -9.90 -12.62
CA THR A 48 31.87 -10.72 -11.62
C THR A 48 30.76 -11.57 -12.22
N GLY A 49 30.16 -11.11 -13.32
CA GLY A 49 28.96 -11.69 -13.94
C GLY A 49 27.67 -11.43 -13.16
N HIS A 50 27.73 -10.68 -12.06
CA HIS A 50 26.59 -10.39 -11.19
C HIS A 50 26.20 -8.90 -11.23
N ASN A 51 27.04 -8.03 -11.80
CA ASN A 51 26.84 -6.58 -11.87
C ASN A 51 26.26 -6.15 -13.22
N LEU A 52 25.37 -6.95 -13.81
CA LEU A 52 24.84 -6.72 -15.16
C LEU A 52 24.14 -5.36 -15.29
N GLY A 53 23.45 -4.90 -14.24
CA GLY A 53 22.81 -3.58 -14.21
C GLY A 53 23.81 -2.42 -14.27
N ALA A 54 24.91 -2.49 -13.51
CA ALA A 54 25.96 -1.47 -13.57
C ALA A 54 26.68 -1.51 -14.91
N ALA A 55 27.00 -2.71 -15.44
CA ALA A 55 27.60 -2.88 -16.75
C ALA A 55 26.71 -2.35 -17.88
N PHE A 56 25.39 -2.53 -17.77
CA PHE A 56 24.40 -1.97 -18.68
C PHE A 56 24.40 -0.43 -18.65
N VAL A 57 24.31 0.17 -17.45
CA VAL A 57 24.31 1.64 -17.30
C VAL A 57 25.60 2.23 -17.86
N GLU A 58 26.74 1.60 -17.57
CA GLU A 58 28.04 1.99 -18.10
C GLU A 58 28.10 1.86 -19.63
N ALA A 59 27.57 0.77 -20.20
CA ALA A 59 27.50 0.61 -21.65
C ALA A 59 26.60 1.65 -22.31
N LEU A 60 25.48 2.00 -21.67
CA LEU A 60 24.52 2.98 -22.19
C LEU A 60 25.13 4.39 -22.16
N GLY A 61 25.76 4.73 -21.04
CA GLY A 61 26.52 5.96 -20.86
C GLY A 61 27.65 6.07 -21.86
N TYR A 62 28.53 5.07 -21.93
CA TYR A 62 29.64 5.04 -22.87
C TYR A 62 29.18 5.18 -24.33
N GLY A 63 28.09 4.51 -24.68
CA GLY A 63 27.44 4.62 -25.98
C GLY A 63 26.92 6.02 -26.31
N CYS A 64 26.58 6.82 -25.29
CA CYS A 64 26.15 8.21 -25.41
C CYS A 64 27.28 9.21 -25.08
N ASN A 65 28.55 8.80 -25.17
CA ASN A 65 29.71 9.63 -24.79
C ASN A 65 29.59 10.22 -23.37
N PHE A 66 28.91 9.50 -22.48
CA PHE A 66 28.58 9.91 -21.12
C PHE A 66 27.72 11.18 -21.02
N ASP A 67 27.02 11.55 -22.09
CA ASP A 67 25.83 12.39 -22.00
C ASP A 67 24.72 11.57 -21.36
N TRP A 68 24.70 11.61 -20.02
CA TRP A 68 23.72 10.88 -19.22
C TRP A 68 22.31 11.40 -19.45
N ASP A 69 22.13 12.67 -19.80
CA ASP A 69 20.81 13.22 -20.13
C ASP A 69 20.25 12.59 -21.42
N LEU A 70 21.12 12.37 -22.42
CA LEU A 70 20.77 11.59 -23.61
C LEU A 70 20.52 10.12 -23.26
N ALA A 71 21.45 9.47 -22.54
CA ALA A 71 21.37 8.04 -22.20
C ALA A 71 20.08 7.67 -21.46
N TRP A 72 19.70 8.43 -20.44
CA TRP A 72 18.47 8.19 -19.66
C TRP A 72 17.18 8.53 -20.42
N GLY A 73 17.30 9.21 -21.57
CA GLY A 73 16.19 9.49 -22.47
C GLY A 73 15.88 8.38 -23.45
N LEU A 74 16.75 7.37 -23.58
CA LEU A 74 16.61 6.29 -24.56
C LEU A 74 15.78 5.14 -24.01
N LEU A 75 14.90 4.59 -24.86
CA LEU A 75 14.00 3.48 -24.55
C LEU A 75 14.55 2.14 -25.09
N PRO A 76 14.48 1.06 -24.30
CA PRO A 76 14.85 -0.27 -24.78
C PRO A 76 13.91 -0.73 -25.90
N ASP A 77 14.46 -1.43 -26.87
CA ASP A 77 13.82 -1.94 -28.09
C ASP A 77 13.27 -0.88 -29.07
N GLU A 78 13.15 0.38 -28.65
CA GLU A 78 12.83 1.53 -29.50
C GLU A 78 14.08 2.30 -29.94
N ASP A 79 14.94 2.68 -28.99
CA ASP A 79 16.13 3.52 -29.22
C ASP A 79 17.44 2.72 -29.20
N TYR A 80 17.45 1.58 -28.50
CA TYR A 80 18.58 0.66 -28.47
C TYR A 80 18.16 -0.78 -28.24
N LYS A 81 19.03 -1.72 -28.63
CA LYS A 81 18.90 -3.14 -28.33
C LYS A 81 20.03 -3.57 -27.43
N GLU A 82 19.71 -4.40 -26.45
CA GLU A 82 20.65 -4.98 -25.49
C GLU A 82 20.86 -6.48 -25.76
N LYS A 83 22.11 -6.95 -25.62
CA LYS A 83 22.46 -8.38 -25.66
C LYS A 83 23.63 -8.67 -24.72
N HIS A 84 23.66 -9.87 -24.15
CA HIS A 84 24.77 -10.32 -23.32
C HIS A 84 25.47 -11.53 -23.92
N ILE A 85 26.77 -11.62 -23.62
CA ILE A 85 27.59 -12.81 -23.86
C ILE A 85 28.23 -13.20 -22.53
N GLU A 86 27.80 -14.33 -22.00
CA GLU A 86 28.30 -14.86 -20.73
C GLU A 86 29.59 -15.66 -20.90
N GLN A 87 30.26 -15.93 -19.77
CA GLN A 87 31.44 -16.80 -19.70
C GLN A 87 32.62 -16.30 -20.56
N TYR A 88 32.75 -14.99 -20.68
CA TYR A 88 33.87 -14.32 -21.33
C TYR A 88 35.05 -14.16 -20.38
N ASP A 89 36.25 -14.49 -20.85
CA ASP A 89 37.50 -14.34 -20.10
C ASP A 89 38.37 -13.23 -20.68
N LEU A 90 38.58 -12.15 -19.92
CA LEU A 90 39.38 -11.01 -20.37
C LEU A 90 40.84 -11.38 -20.64
N LYS A 91 41.41 -12.33 -19.89
CA LYS A 91 42.84 -12.70 -20.01
C LYS A 91 43.17 -13.38 -21.33
N THR A 92 42.31 -14.30 -21.75
CA THR A 92 42.51 -15.10 -22.97
C THR A 92 41.75 -14.52 -24.17
N HIS A 93 40.82 -13.59 -23.92
CA HIS A 93 39.90 -13.04 -24.92
C HIS A 93 39.06 -14.12 -25.62
N LEU A 94 38.59 -15.11 -24.86
CA LEU A 94 37.78 -16.23 -25.34
C LEU A 94 36.49 -16.37 -24.51
N ILE A 95 35.46 -16.94 -25.14
CA ILE A 95 34.24 -17.38 -24.47
C ILE A 95 34.39 -18.87 -24.15
N HIS A 96 34.10 -19.26 -22.91
CA HIS A 96 34.21 -20.62 -22.41
C HIS A 96 32.84 -21.22 -22.09
N PRO A 97 32.18 -21.95 -23.02
CA PRO A 97 30.81 -22.47 -22.83
C PRO A 97 30.59 -23.37 -21.60
N SER A 98 31.66 -23.97 -21.09
CA SER A 98 31.67 -24.79 -19.87
C SER A 98 31.72 -23.95 -18.59
N GLY A 99 31.93 -22.64 -18.70
CA GLY A 99 32.21 -21.74 -17.58
C GLY A 99 33.58 -21.96 -16.91
N ARG A 100 34.49 -22.71 -17.55
CA ARG A 100 35.85 -22.99 -17.04
C ARG A 100 36.91 -22.96 -18.15
N THR A 101 38.13 -22.53 -17.80
CA THR A 101 39.32 -22.64 -18.67
C THR A 101 39.91 -24.05 -18.63
N GLU A 102 40.87 -24.35 -19.50
CA GLU A 102 41.61 -25.63 -19.50
C GLU A 102 42.32 -25.89 -18.15
N ASP A 103 42.82 -24.83 -17.50
CA ASP A 103 43.40 -24.86 -16.14
C ASP A 103 42.35 -24.88 -15.00
N GLU A 104 41.11 -25.28 -15.27
CA GLU A 104 39.97 -25.33 -14.33
C GLU A 104 39.53 -24.02 -13.66
N ARG A 105 40.11 -22.87 -13.99
CA ARG A 105 39.68 -21.56 -13.47
C ARG A 105 38.24 -21.27 -13.92
N ARG A 106 37.38 -20.87 -12.98
CA ARG A 106 36.01 -20.45 -13.28
C ARG A 106 36.00 -19.13 -14.06
N VAL A 107 35.22 -19.10 -15.13
CA VAL A 107 34.99 -17.91 -15.96
C VAL A 107 33.53 -17.48 -15.77
N ARG A 108 33.35 -16.31 -15.16
CA ARG A 108 32.03 -15.72 -14.88
C ARG A 108 31.82 -14.38 -15.58
N GLY A 109 32.82 -13.89 -16.29
CA GLY A 109 32.77 -12.58 -16.91
C GLY A 109 31.66 -12.49 -17.96
N VAL A 110 31.05 -11.32 -18.06
CA VAL A 110 29.95 -11.06 -19.01
C VAL A 110 30.29 -9.82 -19.83
N LEU A 111 30.06 -9.90 -21.14
CA LEU A 111 30.05 -8.75 -22.04
C LEU A 111 28.62 -8.31 -22.28
N THR A 112 28.31 -7.07 -21.90
CA THR A 112 27.02 -6.43 -22.16
C THR A 112 27.15 -5.51 -23.37
N PHE A 113 26.33 -5.74 -24.40
CA PHE A 113 26.31 -4.98 -25.64
C PHE A 113 25.07 -4.11 -25.75
N ILE A 114 25.26 -2.89 -26.24
CA ILE A 114 24.18 -1.97 -26.59
C ILE A 114 24.37 -1.50 -28.03
N ARG A 115 23.31 -1.60 -28.83
CA ARG A 115 23.26 -1.05 -30.19
C ARG A 115 22.11 -0.07 -30.33
N PHE A 116 22.43 1.19 -30.61
CA PHE A 116 21.45 2.24 -30.83
C PHE A 116 20.79 2.16 -32.22
N THR A 117 19.59 2.70 -32.37
CA THR A 117 18.99 2.93 -33.69
C THR A 117 19.75 3.99 -34.49
N ASP A 118 19.48 4.07 -35.80
CA ASP A 118 20.18 5.00 -36.68
C ASP A 118 19.78 6.46 -36.40
N GLU A 119 18.56 6.70 -35.93
CA GLU A 119 18.07 8.01 -35.49
C GLU A 119 18.86 8.53 -34.27
N VAL A 120 19.01 7.72 -33.24
CA VAL A 120 19.80 8.07 -32.04
C VAL A 120 21.26 8.29 -32.38
N ARG A 121 21.81 7.53 -33.33
CA ARG A 121 23.19 7.72 -33.80
C ARG A 121 23.38 9.04 -34.55
N SER A 122 22.38 9.50 -35.31
CA SER A 122 22.42 10.80 -35.98
C SER A 122 22.36 11.99 -35.01
N LEU A 123 21.63 11.85 -33.89
CA LEU A 123 21.56 12.87 -32.83
C LEU A 123 22.89 13.01 -32.08
N LYS A 124 23.61 11.90 -31.87
CA LYS A 124 24.94 11.91 -31.25
C LYS A 124 25.94 12.73 -32.06
N THR A 125 25.90 12.60 -33.39
CA THR A 125 26.76 13.38 -34.29
C THR A 125 26.41 14.87 -34.25
N GLN A 126 25.12 15.22 -34.12
CA GLN A 126 24.68 16.60 -34.00
C GLN A 126 25.08 17.25 -32.66
N SER A 127 25.00 16.52 -31.54
CA SER A 127 25.42 17.01 -30.22
C SER A 127 26.94 17.27 -30.13
N GLU A 128 27.75 16.47 -30.83
CA GLU A 128 29.20 16.67 -30.93
C GLU A 128 29.55 17.97 -31.69
N ILE A 129 28.78 18.30 -32.72
CA ILE A 129 28.90 19.56 -33.47
C ILE A 129 28.53 20.76 -32.58
N ASP A 130 27.44 20.67 -31.82
CA ASP A 130 26.96 21.75 -30.95
C ASP A 130 27.88 22.04 -29.75
N LEU A 131 28.51 21.00 -29.18
CA LEU A 131 29.51 21.14 -28.12
C LEU A 131 30.81 21.80 -28.63
N GLY A 132 31.20 21.52 -29.89
CA GLY A 132 32.32 22.21 -30.55
C GLY A 132 32.09 23.71 -30.78
N ILE A 133 30.82 24.13 -30.91
CA ILE A 133 30.42 25.53 -31.11
C ILE A 133 30.37 26.31 -29.79
N LYS A 134 29.91 25.69 -28.70
CA LYS A 134 29.78 26.36 -27.38
C LYS A 134 31.10 26.78 -26.74
N ASN A 135 32.22 26.11 -27.04
CA ASN A 135 33.53 26.48 -26.51
C ASN A 135 34.11 27.78 -27.09
N LYS A 136 33.45 28.43 -28.07
CA LYS A 136 33.94 29.66 -28.70
C LYS A 136 33.31 30.97 -28.21
N THR A 137 32.22 30.95 -27.43
CA THR A 137 31.50 32.20 -27.10
C THR A 137 30.84 32.18 -25.73
N SER A 138 31.55 32.70 -24.72
CA SER A 138 30.91 33.26 -23.52
C SER A 138 31.87 34.14 -22.71
N VAL A 139 31.73 35.47 -22.86
CA VAL A 139 32.05 36.46 -21.81
C VAL A 139 30.90 37.48 -21.77
N LYS A 140 30.46 37.79 -20.54
CA LYS A 140 29.74 39.01 -20.04
C LYS A 140 28.34 38.82 -19.42
N THR A 141 28.37 38.80 -18.08
CA THR A 141 27.73 39.70 -17.07
C THR A 141 26.25 40.11 -17.16
N HIS A 142 25.58 39.87 -16.02
CA HIS A 142 24.23 40.28 -15.61
C HIS A 142 24.06 41.79 -15.33
N LYS A 143 22.82 42.29 -15.49
CA LYS A 143 22.25 43.43 -14.74
C LYS A 143 20.76 43.20 -14.44
N GLU A 144 20.37 43.67 -13.26
CA GLU A 144 19.04 43.64 -12.62
C GLU A 144 18.07 44.67 -13.19
N THR A 145 16.75 44.48 -12.98
CA THR A 145 15.80 45.60 -12.89
C THR A 145 14.57 45.25 -12.04
N GLU A 146 14.00 46.32 -11.49
CA GLU A 146 13.11 46.48 -10.34
C GLU A 146 11.62 46.12 -10.54
N VAL A 147 10.93 46.08 -9.41
CA VAL A 147 9.50 45.84 -9.17
C VAL A 147 8.74 47.17 -9.13
N GLN A 148 7.51 47.22 -9.65
CA GLN A 148 6.48 48.18 -9.25
C GLN A 148 5.10 47.52 -9.14
N ASP A 149 4.37 47.97 -8.12
CA ASP A 149 3.06 47.56 -7.61
C ASP A 149 1.86 47.92 -8.50
N GLU A 150 0.80 47.10 -8.45
CA GLU A 150 -0.58 47.57 -8.63
C GLU A 150 -1.55 46.83 -7.69
N GLN A 151 -2.50 47.60 -7.16
CA GLN A 151 -3.37 47.31 -6.01
C GLN A 151 -4.65 46.53 -6.38
N GLY A 152 -5.00 45.58 -5.51
CA GLY A 152 -6.32 45.41 -4.88
C GLY A 152 -7.58 45.16 -5.72
N GLN A 153 -8.04 43.89 -5.76
CA GLN A 153 -9.46 43.52 -5.65
C GLN A 153 -9.60 42.21 -4.86
N GLY A 154 -10.53 42.18 -3.90
CA GLY A 154 -10.78 41.07 -2.97
C GLY A 154 -11.38 39.82 -3.63
N PRO A 155 -11.43 38.69 -2.90
CA PRO A 155 -11.79 37.39 -3.46
C PRO A 155 -13.28 37.30 -3.81
N PRO A 156 -13.68 36.77 -4.99
CA PRO A 156 -15.04 36.36 -5.24
C PRO A 156 -15.35 35.05 -4.51
N SER A 157 -16.57 34.95 -3.98
CA SER A 157 -17.14 33.80 -3.27
C SER A 157 -17.31 32.56 -4.15
N MET A 158 -17.39 31.41 -3.48
CA MET A 158 -17.82 30.12 -4.04
C MET A 158 -19.21 30.23 -4.70
N ASP A 159 -19.46 29.31 -5.63
CA ASP A 159 -20.70 29.15 -6.41
C ASP A 159 -20.82 30.02 -7.66
N THR A 160 -20.03 29.66 -8.68
CA THR A 160 -20.48 29.49 -10.07
C THR A 160 -19.26 29.13 -10.92
N ALA A 161 -19.17 27.87 -11.35
CA ALA A 161 -18.13 27.43 -12.27
C ALA A 161 -18.39 27.98 -13.69
N PRO A 162 -17.48 28.77 -14.31
CA PRO A 162 -17.49 28.98 -15.74
C PRO A 162 -16.61 27.91 -16.40
N SER A 163 -17.09 27.35 -17.50
CA SER A 163 -16.46 26.27 -18.27
C SER A 163 -14.95 26.48 -18.52
N LEU A 164 -14.18 25.41 -18.32
CA LEU A 164 -12.72 25.28 -18.53
C LEU A 164 -12.22 25.61 -19.96
N ALA A 165 -13.09 26.06 -20.88
CA ALA A 165 -12.75 26.35 -22.27
C ALA A 165 -12.36 27.83 -22.54
N GLN A 166 -12.73 28.77 -21.66
CA GLN A 166 -12.59 30.22 -21.97
C GLN A 166 -11.27 30.86 -21.51
N LYS A 167 -10.40 30.16 -20.78
CA LYS A 167 -9.04 30.63 -20.42
C LYS A 167 -7.92 29.89 -21.17
N ALA A 168 -8.22 29.35 -22.36
CA ALA A 168 -7.27 28.62 -23.21
C ALA A 168 -6.31 29.50 -24.05
N GLY A 169 -6.19 30.80 -23.75
CA GLY A 169 -5.57 31.78 -24.65
C GLY A 169 -4.06 32.07 -24.50
N SER A 170 -3.33 31.60 -23.47
CA SER A 170 -1.98 32.17 -23.21
C SER A 170 -0.83 31.20 -22.85
N TYR A 171 -1.03 29.88 -22.70
CA TYR A 171 0.09 28.98 -22.38
C TYR A 171 0.17 27.75 -23.29
N LYS A 172 0.59 27.96 -24.55
CA LYS A 172 1.24 26.93 -25.37
C LYS A 172 2.76 26.99 -25.14
N ARG A 173 3.27 26.48 -24.01
CA ARG A 173 4.72 26.24 -23.85
C ARG A 173 4.95 24.95 -23.07
N LYS A 174 5.71 24.03 -23.67
CA LYS A 174 6.33 22.89 -22.97
C LYS A 174 7.07 23.45 -21.76
N ALA A 175 6.62 23.14 -20.55
CA ALA A 175 7.25 23.70 -19.36
C ALA A 175 8.75 23.35 -19.35
N SER A 176 9.62 24.30 -19.03
CA SER A 176 11.06 24.03 -18.91
C SER A 176 11.39 23.38 -17.56
N LYS A 177 12.52 22.67 -17.46
CA LYS A 177 13.01 22.09 -16.18
C LYS A 177 13.10 23.16 -15.07
N ARG A 178 13.48 24.38 -15.45
CA ARG A 178 13.58 25.53 -14.55
C ARG A 178 12.21 26.00 -14.04
N GLU A 179 11.16 25.88 -14.85
CA GLU A 179 9.81 26.29 -14.45
C GLU A 179 9.22 25.35 -13.39
N ILE A 180 9.34 24.03 -13.54
CA ILE A 180 8.81 23.09 -12.53
C ILE A 180 9.53 23.28 -11.21
N LYS A 181 10.86 23.40 -11.22
CA LYS A 181 11.65 23.65 -10.01
C LYS A 181 11.20 24.95 -9.33
N LYS A 182 11.03 26.04 -10.10
CA LYS A 182 10.50 27.32 -9.58
C LYS A 182 9.09 27.20 -9.00
N ILE A 183 8.20 26.41 -9.59
CA ILE A 183 6.83 26.19 -9.07
C ILE A 183 6.88 25.47 -7.71
N ILE A 184 7.77 24.50 -7.55
CA ILE A 184 7.93 23.81 -6.25
C ILE A 184 8.57 24.75 -5.22
N GLU A 185 9.59 25.50 -5.62
CA GLU A 185 10.34 26.43 -4.76
C GLU A 185 9.57 27.69 -4.36
N SER A 186 8.57 28.12 -5.14
CA SER A 186 7.88 29.40 -4.91
C SER A 186 7.02 29.44 -3.65
N LEU A 187 6.92 28.34 -2.90
CA LEU A 187 6.07 28.12 -1.73
C LEU A 187 4.57 28.41 -1.89
N ASP A 188 4.15 28.83 -3.09
CA ASP A 188 2.78 29.05 -3.54
C ASP A 188 1.82 27.93 -3.09
N PRO A 189 0.72 28.25 -2.38
CA PRO A 189 -0.30 27.28 -1.98
C PRO A 189 -0.93 26.54 -3.18
N ASP A 190 -1.04 27.20 -4.34
CA ASP A 190 -1.71 26.66 -5.52
C ASP A 190 -0.78 25.89 -6.47
N TYR A 191 0.45 25.58 -6.02
CA TYR A 191 1.45 24.89 -6.85
C TYR A 191 0.95 23.56 -7.42
N LEU A 192 0.11 22.82 -6.68
CA LEU A 192 -0.47 21.54 -7.13
C LEU A 192 -1.42 21.73 -8.32
N TYR A 193 -2.17 22.83 -8.38
CA TYR A 193 -3.03 23.15 -9.52
C TYR A 193 -2.17 23.39 -10.78
N LYS A 194 -1.08 24.14 -10.66
CA LYS A 194 -0.12 24.38 -11.74
C LYS A 194 0.52 23.08 -12.23
N ILE A 195 0.93 22.20 -11.31
CA ILE A 195 1.48 20.88 -11.66
C ILE A 195 0.45 20.02 -12.37
N ARG A 196 -0.79 19.96 -11.88
CA ARG A 196 -1.89 19.21 -12.51
C ARG A 196 -2.12 19.66 -13.95
N TYR A 197 -2.17 20.98 -14.18
CA TYR A 197 -2.34 21.55 -15.52
C TYR A 197 -1.20 21.13 -16.46
N LEU A 198 0.05 21.22 -15.99
CA LEU A 198 1.22 20.79 -16.78
C LEU A 198 1.18 19.29 -17.07
N ALA A 199 0.89 18.47 -16.07
CA ALA A 199 0.82 17.01 -16.18
C ALA A 199 -0.26 16.54 -17.18
N ALA A 200 -1.36 17.28 -17.32
CA ALA A 200 -2.41 16.98 -18.30
C ALA A 200 -1.94 17.07 -19.77
N SER A 201 -0.85 17.81 -20.01
CA SER A 201 -0.28 18.06 -21.34
C SER A 201 1.07 17.36 -21.58
N GLU A 202 1.88 17.15 -20.54
CA GLU A 202 3.26 16.64 -20.66
C GLU A 202 3.56 15.57 -19.58
N PRO A 203 3.56 14.27 -19.94
CA PRO A 203 3.88 13.18 -19.01
C PRO A 203 5.29 13.26 -18.41
N LYS A 204 6.26 13.88 -19.11
CA LYS A 204 7.64 14.04 -18.61
C LYS A 204 7.75 14.94 -17.37
N VAL A 205 6.66 15.58 -16.93
CA VAL A 205 6.58 16.29 -15.64
C VAL A 205 7.00 15.39 -14.48
N LEU A 206 6.62 14.10 -14.48
CA LEU A 206 7.02 13.15 -13.41
C LEU A 206 8.54 12.99 -13.31
N ASN A 207 9.25 12.82 -14.43
CA ASN A 207 10.71 12.72 -14.44
C ASN A 207 11.38 13.99 -13.92
N ARG A 208 10.79 15.16 -14.19
CA ARG A 208 11.33 16.43 -13.72
C ARG A 208 11.09 16.64 -12.25
N LEU A 209 9.92 16.24 -11.73
CA LEU A 209 9.64 16.24 -10.29
C LEU A 209 10.53 15.25 -9.54
N GLN A 210 10.81 14.08 -10.12
CA GLN A 210 11.77 13.12 -9.57
C GLN A 210 13.16 13.75 -9.35
N GLN A 211 13.61 14.62 -10.27
CA GLN A 211 14.88 15.33 -10.10
C GLN A 211 14.87 16.34 -8.94
N VAL A 212 13.70 16.88 -8.57
CA VAL A 212 13.56 17.81 -7.43
C VAL A 212 13.67 17.08 -6.10
N LEU A 213 13.47 15.75 -6.08
CA LEU A 213 13.63 14.94 -4.87
C LEU A 213 15.07 14.96 -4.32
N TYR A 214 16.07 15.26 -5.14
CA TYR A 214 17.47 15.43 -4.71
C TYR A 214 17.77 16.83 -4.12
N SER A 215 16.76 17.66 -3.88
CA SER A 215 16.95 18.95 -3.22
C SER A 215 17.51 18.77 -1.81
N PRO A 216 18.49 19.58 -1.36
CA PRO A 216 18.96 19.54 0.02
C PRO A 216 17.89 20.00 1.02
N ASP A 217 16.96 20.86 0.58
CA ASP A 217 15.85 21.38 1.41
C ASP A 217 14.72 20.34 1.55
N PRO A 218 14.43 19.87 2.79
CA PRO A 218 13.35 18.93 3.05
C PRO A 218 11.97 19.43 2.60
N THR A 219 11.68 20.71 2.75
CA THR A 219 10.39 21.30 2.37
C THR A 219 10.15 21.19 0.87
N ILE A 220 11.18 21.48 0.07
CA ILE A 220 11.14 21.33 -1.38
C ILE A 220 10.96 19.86 -1.77
N ARG A 221 11.68 18.93 -1.11
CA ARG A 221 11.53 17.48 -1.38
C ARG A 221 10.09 17.02 -1.12
N TRP A 222 9.51 17.38 0.02
CA TRP A 222 8.16 17.02 0.40
C TRP A 222 7.07 17.59 -0.52
N ARG A 223 7.24 18.83 -0.98
CA ARG A 223 6.37 19.44 -2.00
C ARG A 223 6.49 18.70 -3.34
N ALA A 224 7.70 18.30 -3.73
CA ALA A 224 7.90 17.50 -4.94
C ALA A 224 7.25 16.11 -4.84
N ILE A 225 7.37 15.43 -3.69
CA ILE A 225 6.70 14.14 -3.39
C ILE A 225 5.19 14.26 -3.59
N THR A 226 4.56 15.25 -2.97
CA THR A 226 3.11 15.50 -3.10
C THR A 226 2.72 15.85 -4.55
N ALA A 227 3.55 16.64 -5.24
CA ALA A 227 3.34 16.97 -6.65
C ALA A 227 3.42 15.74 -7.56
N ILE A 228 4.27 14.76 -7.25
CA ILE A 228 4.40 13.50 -8.00
C ILE A 228 3.08 12.72 -7.96
N GLY A 229 2.46 12.54 -6.79
CA GLY A 229 1.16 11.88 -6.67
C GLY A 229 0.07 12.57 -7.51
N CYS A 230 -0.02 13.90 -7.39
CA CYS A 230 -0.98 14.71 -8.16
C CYS A 230 -0.77 14.59 -9.69
N ALA A 231 0.48 14.68 -10.14
CA ALA A 231 0.83 14.53 -11.54
C ALA A 231 0.55 13.11 -12.05
N ALA A 232 0.90 12.09 -11.27
CA ALA A 232 0.69 10.68 -11.59
C ALA A 232 -0.79 10.38 -11.81
N LYS A 233 -1.67 10.82 -10.91
CA LYS A 233 -3.13 10.70 -11.07
C LYS A 233 -3.64 11.27 -12.38
N THR A 234 -3.14 12.45 -12.73
CA THR A 234 -3.55 13.17 -13.93
C THR A 234 -3.07 12.48 -15.20
N ILE A 235 -1.82 11.99 -15.20
CA ILE A 235 -1.22 11.31 -16.34
C ILE A 235 -1.85 9.92 -16.53
N TYR A 236 -2.18 9.23 -15.43
CA TYR A 236 -2.76 7.88 -15.45
C TYR A 236 -4.03 7.81 -16.29
N GLN A 237 -4.87 8.86 -16.28
CA GLN A 237 -6.08 8.95 -17.09
C GLN A 237 -5.85 8.80 -18.60
N LYS A 238 -4.64 9.14 -19.08
CA LYS A 238 -4.27 9.04 -20.52
C LYS A 238 -3.19 8.00 -20.79
N LYS A 239 -2.28 7.75 -19.84
CA LYS A 239 -1.10 6.89 -19.99
C LYS A 239 -0.86 6.06 -18.72
N PRO A 240 -1.67 5.01 -18.47
CA PRO A 240 -1.56 4.20 -17.26
C PRO A 240 -0.24 3.43 -17.16
N ASN A 241 0.23 2.84 -18.28
CA ASN A 241 1.49 2.09 -18.32
C ASN A 241 2.69 2.95 -17.92
N PHE A 242 2.73 4.21 -18.36
CA PHE A 242 3.80 5.14 -18.03
C PHE A 242 3.91 5.41 -16.53
N VAL A 243 2.77 5.55 -15.84
CA VAL A 243 2.75 5.76 -14.39
C VAL A 243 3.15 4.48 -13.65
N GLY A 244 2.70 3.31 -14.14
CA GLY A 244 3.10 2.02 -13.57
C GLY A 244 4.60 1.75 -13.68
N GLU A 245 5.20 2.01 -14.84
CA GLU A 245 6.65 1.90 -15.04
C GLU A 245 7.43 2.91 -14.18
N PHE A 246 6.93 4.14 -14.08
CA PHE A 246 7.52 5.16 -13.21
C PHE A 246 7.54 4.72 -11.74
N LEU A 247 6.42 4.19 -11.23
CA LEU A 247 6.31 3.65 -9.87
C LEU A 247 7.27 2.48 -9.65
N ARG A 248 7.31 1.49 -10.56
CA ARG A 248 8.25 0.37 -10.46
C ARG A 248 9.70 0.83 -10.43
N ARG A 249 10.06 1.82 -11.25
CA ARG A 249 11.42 2.38 -11.25
C ARG A 249 11.77 3.05 -9.93
N LEU A 250 10.84 3.78 -9.32
CA LEU A 250 11.04 4.37 -7.98
C LEU A 250 11.29 3.28 -6.93
N LEU A 251 10.42 2.26 -6.88
CA LEU A 251 10.55 1.14 -5.93
C LEU A 251 11.84 0.34 -6.15
N TYR A 252 12.20 0.07 -7.40
CA TYR A 252 13.45 -0.60 -7.74
C TYR A 252 14.66 0.22 -7.27
N SER A 253 14.66 1.53 -7.52
CA SER A 253 15.76 2.42 -7.07
C SER A 253 15.90 2.48 -5.55
N ALA A 254 14.79 2.34 -4.81
CA ALA A 254 14.79 2.30 -3.35
C ALA A 254 15.18 0.93 -2.77
N SER A 255 15.23 -0.12 -3.59
CA SER A 255 15.61 -1.47 -3.15
C SER A 255 17.11 -1.73 -3.14
N ASP A 256 17.88 -0.84 -3.78
CA ASP A 256 19.33 -0.88 -3.78
C ASP A 256 19.87 -0.38 -2.44
N SER A 257 20.40 -1.30 -1.62
CA SER A 257 20.92 -1.00 -0.28
C SER A 257 22.12 -0.05 -0.26
N ALA A 258 22.75 0.22 -1.41
CA ALA A 258 23.83 1.20 -1.53
C ALA A 258 23.34 2.59 -1.94
N ALA A 259 22.07 2.73 -2.36
CA ALA A 259 21.50 3.99 -2.77
C ALA A 259 20.75 4.67 -1.62
N THR A 260 20.92 5.98 -1.47
CA THR A 260 20.03 6.77 -0.60
C THR A 260 18.68 6.93 -1.29
N ASN A 261 17.61 6.69 -0.55
CA ASN A 261 16.27 6.61 -1.13
C ASN A 261 15.68 7.96 -1.54
N TRP A 262 16.33 9.09 -1.21
CA TRP A 262 16.01 10.48 -1.61
C TRP A 262 14.52 10.79 -1.91
N GLY A 263 13.55 10.32 -1.12
CA GLY A 263 12.13 10.59 -1.37
C GLY A 263 11.41 9.63 -2.34
N ALA A 264 12.06 8.60 -2.87
CA ALA A 264 11.51 7.65 -3.83
C ALA A 264 10.45 6.72 -3.20
N ILE A 265 10.65 6.30 -1.95
CA ILE A 265 9.68 5.48 -1.20
C ILE A 265 8.43 6.32 -0.91
N GLU A 266 8.63 7.55 -0.47
CA GLU A 266 7.60 8.52 -0.16
C GLU A 266 6.79 8.92 -1.40
N ALA A 267 7.48 9.18 -2.52
CA ALA A 267 6.85 9.44 -3.82
C ALA A 267 6.05 8.22 -4.31
N SER A 268 6.54 7.00 -4.08
CA SER A 268 5.79 5.77 -4.38
C SER A 268 4.52 5.67 -3.54
N GLY A 269 4.61 6.00 -2.25
CA GLY A 269 3.46 6.10 -1.36
C GLY A 269 2.39 7.09 -1.83
N GLU A 270 2.80 8.28 -2.27
CA GLU A 270 1.86 9.29 -2.80
C GLU A 270 1.19 8.86 -4.12
N ILE A 271 1.88 8.13 -4.99
CA ILE A 271 1.26 7.57 -6.21
C ILE A 271 0.19 6.54 -5.82
N ILE A 272 0.50 5.64 -4.88
CA ILE A 272 -0.45 4.61 -4.39
C ILE A 272 -1.65 5.28 -3.69
N ARG A 273 -1.41 6.33 -2.88
CA ARG A 273 -2.44 7.13 -2.23
C ARG A 273 -3.44 7.72 -3.24
N GLU A 274 -2.97 8.23 -4.38
CA GLU A 274 -3.86 8.83 -5.38
C GLU A 274 -4.53 7.84 -6.34
N LEU A 275 -3.97 6.64 -6.48
CA LEU A 275 -4.41 5.59 -7.41
C LEU A 275 -4.45 4.21 -6.72
N PRO A 276 -5.23 4.06 -5.63
CA PRO A 276 -5.15 2.88 -4.78
C PRO A 276 -5.67 1.63 -5.50
N ASP A 277 -6.73 1.72 -6.31
CA ASP A 277 -7.36 0.58 -7.00
C ASP A 277 -6.42 -0.18 -7.94
N THR A 278 -5.41 0.50 -8.46
CA THR A 278 -4.45 -0.08 -9.40
C THR A 278 -3.16 -0.50 -8.72
N PHE A 279 -2.71 0.27 -7.73
CA PHE A 279 -1.35 0.15 -7.19
C PHE A 279 -1.30 -0.35 -5.74
N ASP A 280 -2.41 -0.80 -5.14
CA ASP A 280 -2.40 -1.36 -3.78
C ASP A 280 -1.51 -2.61 -3.64
N ILE A 281 -1.29 -3.35 -4.71
CA ILE A 281 -0.37 -4.50 -4.76
C ILE A 281 1.06 -4.11 -4.33
N PHE A 282 1.46 -2.86 -4.59
CA PHE A 282 2.79 -2.33 -4.28
C PHE A 282 2.96 -1.98 -2.79
N ILE A 283 1.89 -1.99 -1.98
CA ILE A 283 2.00 -1.81 -0.52
C ILE A 283 2.88 -2.89 0.09
N ARG A 284 2.79 -4.14 -0.40
CA ARG A 284 3.67 -5.23 0.08
C ARG A 284 5.13 -5.00 -0.28
N GLU A 285 5.39 -4.42 -1.45
CA GLU A 285 6.75 -4.05 -1.87
C GLU A 285 7.31 -2.92 -1.00
N LEU A 286 6.50 -1.91 -0.65
CA LEU A 286 6.88 -0.87 0.32
C LEU A 286 7.25 -1.47 1.69
N LEU A 287 6.44 -2.40 2.20
CA LEU A 287 6.72 -3.08 3.48
C LEU A 287 8.04 -3.85 3.44
N ALA A 288 8.36 -4.51 2.32
CA ALA A 288 9.60 -5.25 2.16
C ALA A 288 10.85 -4.35 2.26
N LEU A 289 10.75 -3.07 1.88
CA LEU A 289 11.85 -2.10 1.97
C LEU A 289 12.19 -1.72 3.41
N GLY A 290 11.24 -1.75 4.33
CA GLY A 290 11.51 -1.34 5.72
C GLY A 290 12.27 -2.38 6.55
N ARG A 291 12.69 -3.51 5.94
CA ARG A 291 13.75 -4.37 6.50
C ARG A 291 15.07 -3.60 6.66
N PHE A 292 15.32 -2.60 5.82
CA PHE A 292 16.50 -1.74 5.88
C PHE A 292 16.26 -0.60 6.88
N GLU A 293 17.18 -0.43 7.83
CA GLU A 293 17.02 0.54 8.93
C GLU A 293 16.82 1.98 8.42
N ASP A 294 17.62 2.40 7.44
CA ASP A 294 17.56 3.73 6.82
C ASP A 294 16.26 3.99 6.04
N SER A 295 15.50 2.93 5.71
CA SER A 295 14.27 3.03 4.93
C SER A 295 13.00 3.06 5.79
N ARG A 296 13.09 2.70 7.08
CA ARG A 296 11.93 2.50 7.96
C ARG A 296 11.08 3.76 8.09
N ALA A 297 11.70 4.92 8.30
CA ALA A 297 11.00 6.19 8.42
C ALA A 297 10.24 6.52 7.12
N SER A 298 10.90 6.41 5.96
CA SER A 298 10.30 6.64 4.64
C SER A 298 9.13 5.70 4.36
N VAL A 299 9.25 4.42 4.72
CA VAL A 299 8.18 3.42 4.55
C VAL A 299 6.99 3.75 5.44
N LEU A 300 7.22 4.05 6.72
CA LEU A 300 6.15 4.44 7.64
C LEU A 300 5.47 5.74 7.19
N TRP A 301 6.24 6.69 6.69
CA TRP A 301 5.68 7.92 6.11
C TRP A 301 4.76 7.61 4.92
N ALA A 302 5.25 6.82 3.97
CA ALA A 302 4.48 6.41 2.78
C ALA A 302 3.18 5.70 3.18
N LEU A 303 3.24 4.77 4.13
CA LEU A 303 2.07 4.04 4.64
C LEU A 303 1.07 4.97 5.33
N GLY A 304 1.53 5.89 6.17
CA GLY A 304 0.64 6.84 6.83
C GLY A 304 -0.06 7.77 5.84
N ARG A 305 0.64 8.23 4.80
CA ARG A 305 0.01 9.04 3.75
C ARG A 305 -1.00 8.25 2.93
N ILE A 306 -0.78 6.97 2.68
CA ILE A 306 -1.83 6.12 2.09
C ILE A 306 -3.01 6.01 3.07
N ALA A 307 -2.73 5.75 4.35
CA ALA A 307 -3.74 5.57 5.39
C ALA A 307 -4.61 6.82 5.65
N GLU A 308 -4.09 8.03 5.42
CA GLU A 308 -4.89 9.26 5.51
C GLU A 308 -6.10 9.28 4.56
N LYS A 309 -6.03 8.57 3.41
CA LYS A 309 -7.15 8.45 2.46
C LYS A 309 -7.76 7.04 2.42
N HIS A 310 -6.95 6.02 2.66
CA HIS A 310 -7.28 4.60 2.47
C HIS A 310 -6.79 3.76 3.65
N PRO A 311 -7.31 3.99 4.88
CA PRO A 311 -6.85 3.31 6.09
C PRO A 311 -7.01 1.79 6.03
N GLU A 312 -8.09 1.30 5.42
CA GLU A 312 -8.40 -0.12 5.26
C GLU A 312 -7.30 -0.87 4.48
N ARG A 313 -6.80 -0.29 3.39
CA ARG A 313 -5.78 -0.92 2.53
C ARG A 313 -4.45 -1.10 3.23
N VAL A 314 -4.13 -0.18 4.16
CA VAL A 314 -2.92 -0.25 4.98
C VAL A 314 -3.14 -1.22 6.14
N LYS A 315 -4.31 -1.20 6.79
CA LYS A 315 -4.65 -2.12 7.88
C LYS A 315 -4.49 -3.58 7.46
N ASP A 316 -5.09 -3.97 6.34
CA ASP A 316 -5.09 -5.37 5.86
C ASP A 316 -3.70 -5.93 5.57
N LYS A 317 -2.75 -5.07 5.16
CA LYS A 317 -1.44 -5.49 4.65
C LYS A 317 -0.30 -5.21 5.63
N ALA A 318 -0.40 -4.15 6.43
CA ALA A 318 0.72 -3.60 7.20
C ALA A 318 0.55 -3.76 8.73
N PHE A 319 -0.63 -4.08 9.25
CA PHE A 319 -0.90 -4.06 10.70
C PHE A 319 0.18 -4.76 11.55
N PHE A 320 0.45 -6.04 11.31
CA PHE A 320 1.46 -6.79 12.08
C PHE A 320 2.88 -6.25 11.91
N TYR A 321 3.18 -5.72 10.73
CA TYR A 321 4.47 -5.12 10.43
C TYR A 321 4.68 -3.82 11.21
N LEU A 322 3.62 -3.03 11.47
CA LEU A 322 3.70 -1.74 12.16
C LEU A 322 3.97 -1.88 13.67
N ILE A 323 3.41 -2.91 14.31
CA ILE A 323 3.49 -3.11 15.76
C ILE A 323 4.94 -3.20 16.24
N GLN A 324 5.80 -3.92 15.49
CA GLN A 324 7.20 -4.11 15.88
C GLN A 324 8.02 -2.80 15.94
N PHE A 325 7.52 -1.72 15.35
CA PHE A 325 8.23 -0.43 15.30
C PHE A 325 7.87 0.50 16.45
N LEU A 326 6.85 0.20 17.26
CA LEU A 326 6.54 0.99 18.45
C LEU A 326 7.69 0.98 19.47
N ASP A 327 8.46 -0.10 19.53
CA ASP A 327 9.64 -0.24 20.41
C ASP A 327 10.96 0.12 19.71
N ALA A 328 10.92 0.78 18.54
CA ALA A 328 12.12 1.11 17.79
C ALA A 328 13.01 2.13 18.52
N LYS A 329 14.34 1.91 18.50
CA LYS A 329 15.33 2.83 19.10
C LYS A 329 15.29 4.24 18.51
N ALA A 330 14.98 4.36 17.22
CA ALA A 330 14.88 5.65 16.54
C ALA A 330 13.52 6.33 16.84
N PRO A 331 13.50 7.55 17.40
CA PRO A 331 12.26 8.26 17.76
C PRO A 331 11.34 8.50 16.57
N GLU A 332 11.91 8.87 15.44
CA GLU A 332 11.18 9.07 14.18
C GLU A 332 10.41 7.81 13.76
N VAL A 333 11.02 6.62 13.90
CA VAL A 333 10.40 5.35 13.51
C VAL A 333 9.23 5.00 14.43
N ARG A 334 9.40 5.07 15.76
CA ARG A 334 8.29 4.76 16.69
C ARG A 334 7.17 5.80 16.67
N GLY A 335 7.51 7.09 16.52
CA GLY A 335 6.52 8.16 16.38
C GLY A 335 5.70 8.04 15.10
N LEU A 336 6.35 7.76 13.96
CA LEU A 336 5.65 7.49 12.71
C LEU A 336 4.83 6.20 12.79
N ALA A 337 5.33 5.14 13.45
CA ALA A 337 4.56 3.91 13.65
C ALA A 337 3.28 4.17 14.46
N ALA A 338 3.36 4.93 15.55
CA ALA A 338 2.19 5.37 16.32
C ALA A 338 1.22 6.19 15.46
N TRP A 339 1.74 7.11 14.65
CA TRP A 339 0.92 7.91 13.73
C TRP A 339 0.16 7.05 12.71
N VAL A 340 0.82 6.08 12.05
CA VAL A 340 0.15 5.16 11.10
C VAL A 340 -0.88 4.29 11.80
N LEU A 341 -0.54 3.71 12.95
CA LEU A 341 -1.44 2.87 13.75
C LEU A 341 -2.69 3.65 14.21
N GLY A 342 -2.52 4.93 14.53
CA GLY A 342 -3.62 5.85 14.80
C GLY A 342 -4.54 6.07 13.60
N LEU A 343 -3.97 6.28 12.41
CA LEU A 343 -4.74 6.49 11.18
C LEU A 343 -5.54 5.25 10.77
N ILE A 344 -4.99 4.04 10.95
CA ILE A 344 -5.69 2.78 10.65
C ILE A 344 -6.60 2.30 11.80
N ARG A 345 -6.76 3.11 12.86
CA ARG A 345 -7.64 2.83 14.01
C ARG A 345 -7.35 1.45 14.65
N ALA A 346 -6.08 1.16 14.91
CA ALA A 346 -5.62 -0.09 15.50
C ALA A 346 -5.88 -0.16 17.03
N SER A 347 -7.06 -0.62 17.43
CA SER A 347 -7.49 -0.69 18.85
C SER A 347 -6.68 -1.69 19.68
N GLU A 348 -6.09 -2.71 19.05
CA GLU A 348 -5.26 -3.72 19.70
C GLU A 348 -3.92 -3.14 20.18
N CYS A 349 -3.49 -2.02 19.60
CA CYS A 349 -2.21 -1.38 19.89
C CYS A 349 -2.28 -0.31 20.99
N VAL A 350 -3.46 -0.06 21.58
CA VAL A 350 -3.68 1.03 22.54
C VAL A 350 -2.65 1.02 23.67
N ARG A 351 -2.41 -0.13 24.32
CA ARG A 351 -1.45 -0.23 25.43
C ARG A 351 -0.01 0.05 24.98
N SER A 352 0.37 -0.43 23.80
CA SER A 352 1.72 -0.20 23.25
C SER A 352 1.92 1.26 22.84
N ILE A 353 0.87 1.95 22.38
CA ILE A 353 0.92 3.38 22.06
C ILE A 353 0.90 4.23 23.35
N GLU A 354 0.18 3.81 24.39
CA GLU A 354 0.17 4.48 25.70
C GLU A 354 1.56 4.53 26.35
N ALA A 355 2.40 3.52 26.10
CA ALA A 355 3.80 3.52 26.55
C ALA A 355 4.65 4.64 25.95
N LEU A 356 4.21 5.28 24.86
CA LEU A 356 4.92 6.35 24.17
C LEU A 356 4.50 7.77 24.63
N ILE A 357 3.53 7.90 25.55
CA ILE A 357 3.00 9.21 25.97
C ILE A 357 4.06 10.07 26.68
N GLU A 358 5.05 9.45 27.33
CA GLU A 358 6.12 10.18 28.01
C GLU A 358 7.31 10.51 27.10
N ASP A 359 7.30 10.05 25.85
CA ASP A 359 8.40 10.26 24.92
C ASP A 359 8.36 11.65 24.27
N LEU A 360 9.25 12.54 24.70
CA LEU A 360 9.33 13.92 24.21
C LEU A 360 10.29 14.11 23.03
N ASN A 361 10.83 13.05 22.43
CA ASN A 361 11.72 13.17 21.28
C ASN A 361 10.98 13.72 20.04
N ALA A 362 11.66 14.56 19.26
CA ALA A 362 11.10 15.21 18.08
C ALA A 362 10.98 14.27 16.87
N VAL A 363 9.95 14.50 16.07
CA VAL A 363 9.60 13.79 14.83
C VAL A 363 9.05 14.81 13.84
N ASN A 364 9.63 14.86 12.64
CA ASN A 364 9.16 15.74 11.58
C ASN A 364 8.09 15.05 10.74
N LEU A 365 6.95 15.71 10.53
CA LEU A 365 5.84 15.19 9.73
C LEU A 365 5.33 16.25 8.76
N LEU A 366 5.14 15.86 7.50
CA LEU A 366 4.52 16.74 6.50
C LEU A 366 2.99 16.71 6.62
N THR A 367 2.40 17.83 7.03
CA THR A 367 0.96 18.05 7.10
C THR A 367 0.48 18.94 5.94
N GLU A 368 -0.82 19.25 5.89
CA GLU A 368 -1.37 20.21 4.91
C GLU A 368 -0.78 21.62 5.05
N LYS A 369 -0.27 21.98 6.24
CA LYS A 369 0.34 23.29 6.52
C LYS A 369 1.82 23.35 6.15
N GLY A 370 2.44 22.21 5.86
CA GLY A 370 3.86 22.09 5.56
C GLY A 370 4.56 21.12 6.50
N LEU A 371 5.89 21.21 6.55
CA LEU A 371 6.70 20.38 7.42
C LEU A 371 6.59 20.91 8.85
N GLU A 372 5.95 20.14 9.73
CA GLU A 372 5.75 20.49 11.14
C GLU A 372 6.54 19.51 12.03
N GLU A 373 7.07 20.02 13.14
CA GLU A 373 7.75 19.24 14.16
C GLU A 373 6.74 18.83 15.23
N PHE A 374 6.70 17.53 15.52
CA PHE A 374 5.90 16.93 16.58
C PHE A 374 6.81 16.22 17.58
N THR A 375 6.30 15.87 18.75
CA THR A 375 6.94 14.87 19.61
C THR A 375 6.32 13.49 19.40
N VAL A 376 7.07 12.43 19.73
CA VAL A 376 6.52 11.06 19.77
C VAL A 376 5.26 11.02 20.65
N SER A 377 5.29 11.69 21.81
CA SER A 377 4.16 11.87 22.72
C SER A 377 2.94 12.51 22.03
N GLN A 378 3.13 13.61 21.28
CA GLN A 378 2.02 14.25 20.56
C GLN A 378 1.45 13.32 19.48
N LEU A 379 2.29 12.59 18.74
CA LEU A 379 1.83 11.63 17.74
C LEU A 379 1.10 10.44 18.40
N ALA A 380 1.58 9.95 19.54
CA ALA A 380 0.95 8.90 20.32
C ALA A 380 -0.39 9.35 20.90
N GLN A 381 -0.47 10.56 21.47
CA GLN A 381 -1.72 11.15 21.95
C GLN A 381 -2.71 11.33 20.81
N ASN A 382 -2.29 11.88 19.67
CA ASN A 382 -3.14 12.01 18.49
C ASN A 382 -3.61 10.65 17.96
N ALA A 383 -2.75 9.63 17.98
CA ALA A 383 -3.10 8.28 17.57
C ALA A 383 -4.12 7.67 18.53
N LEU A 384 -3.92 7.80 19.84
CA LEU A 384 -4.89 7.37 20.84
C LEU A 384 -6.19 8.13 20.70
N THR A 385 -6.18 9.45 20.48
CA THR A 385 -7.39 10.24 20.21
C THR A 385 -8.05 9.85 18.90
N ARG A 386 -7.37 9.27 17.92
CA ARG A 386 -8.00 8.74 16.69
C ARG A 386 -8.55 7.33 16.86
N ILE A 387 -7.87 6.50 17.64
CA ILE A 387 -8.30 5.12 17.96
C ILE A 387 -9.47 5.18 18.92
N LYS A 388 -9.32 5.94 20.01
CA LYS A 388 -10.38 6.33 20.93
C LYS A 388 -11.41 7.15 20.16
N GLY A 389 -11.00 8.10 19.31
CA GLY A 389 -11.79 8.80 18.29
C GLY A 389 -12.67 7.92 17.42
N SER A 390 -12.24 6.71 17.06
CA SER A 390 -13.05 5.76 16.29
C SER A 390 -14.01 4.94 17.14
N THR A 391 -13.71 4.83 18.43
CA THR A 391 -14.72 4.49 19.43
C THR A 391 -15.60 5.71 19.75
N GLU A 392 -15.11 6.94 19.60
CA GLU A 392 -15.72 8.22 20.04
C GLU A 392 -16.49 8.98 18.93
N ASP A 393 -16.32 8.63 17.65
CA ASP A 393 -17.22 9.02 16.54
C ASP A 393 -18.53 8.21 16.60
N MET A 394 -18.59 7.24 17.51
CA MET A 394 -19.84 6.69 18.02
C MET A 394 -19.99 6.87 19.53
N ASP A 395 -18.95 7.12 20.34
CA ASP A 395 -19.00 7.18 21.82
C ASP A 395 -18.67 8.56 22.45
N ASN A 396 -18.53 9.66 21.71
CA ASN A 396 -18.19 10.97 22.29
C ASN A 396 -18.66 12.16 21.43
N ILE A 397 -19.97 12.23 21.18
CA ILE A 397 -20.63 13.54 21.34
C ILE A 397 -20.69 13.74 22.84
N ASP A 398 -20.07 14.80 23.34
CA ASP A 398 -20.13 15.21 24.74
C ASP A 398 -21.59 15.56 25.07
N ASN A 399 -22.35 14.52 25.37
CA ASN A 399 -23.76 14.56 25.63
C ASN A 399 -23.92 14.00 27.03
N GLU A 400 -24.11 14.88 28.01
CA GLU A 400 -24.41 14.47 29.39
C GLU A 400 -25.51 13.39 29.41
N ARG A 401 -26.43 13.45 28.45
CA ARG A 401 -27.49 12.44 28.22
C ARG A 401 -26.95 11.03 27.93
N ILE A 402 -25.90 10.87 27.12
CA ILE A 402 -25.30 9.54 26.86
C ILE A 402 -24.60 9.02 28.12
N LYS A 403 -23.90 9.88 28.86
CA LYS A 403 -23.25 9.50 30.14
C LYS A 403 -24.29 9.10 31.19
N GLU A 404 -25.40 9.84 31.28
CA GLU A 404 -26.55 9.47 32.13
C GLU A 404 -27.16 8.14 31.69
N ALA A 405 -27.33 7.91 30.38
CA ALA A 405 -27.85 6.66 29.84
C ALA A 405 -26.91 5.48 30.07
N GLN A 406 -25.59 5.67 30.00
CA GLN A 406 -24.60 4.66 30.38
C GLN A 406 -24.71 4.29 31.86
N LYS A 407 -24.90 5.28 32.74
CA LYS A 407 -25.15 5.02 34.16
C LYS A 407 -26.45 4.23 34.37
N LEU A 408 -27.53 4.57 33.68
CA LEU A 408 -28.79 3.81 33.71
C LEU A 408 -28.59 2.38 33.21
N PHE A 409 -27.78 2.19 32.17
CA PHE A 409 -27.44 0.88 31.65
C PHE A 409 -26.67 0.03 32.68
N GLU A 410 -25.64 0.61 33.32
CA GLU A 410 -24.87 -0.04 34.38
C GLU A 410 -25.75 -0.40 35.60
N GLU A 411 -26.65 0.50 36.01
CA GLU A 411 -27.64 0.23 37.06
C GLU A 411 -28.54 -0.95 36.66
N GLY A 412 -28.98 -1.00 35.41
CA GLY A 412 -29.74 -2.12 34.84
C GLY A 412 -28.98 -3.45 34.91
N GLU A 413 -27.69 -3.46 34.59
CA GLU A 413 -26.85 -4.66 34.69
C GLU A 413 -26.68 -5.13 36.14
N VAL A 414 -26.46 -4.20 37.08
CA VAL A 414 -26.36 -4.51 38.50
C VAL A 414 -27.67 -5.11 39.03
N LEU A 415 -28.82 -4.52 38.66
CA LEU A 415 -30.15 -5.04 39.03
C LEU A 415 -30.40 -6.43 38.43
N SER A 416 -29.97 -6.66 37.19
CA SER A 416 -30.04 -7.96 36.53
C SER A 416 -29.25 -9.02 37.31
N ASN A 417 -28.02 -8.70 37.71
CA ASN A 417 -27.16 -9.59 38.50
C ASN A 417 -27.71 -9.87 39.90
N GLN A 418 -28.52 -8.95 40.45
CA GLN A 418 -29.26 -9.13 41.72
C GLN A 418 -30.55 -9.95 41.55
N GLY A 419 -30.88 -10.40 40.35
CA GLY A 419 -32.12 -11.13 40.05
C GLY A 419 -33.38 -10.25 39.98
N ARG A 420 -33.24 -8.93 40.02
CA ARG A 420 -34.35 -7.97 39.94
C ARG A 420 -34.68 -7.66 38.47
N SER A 421 -35.15 -8.68 37.75
CA SER A 421 -35.28 -8.62 36.29
C SER A 421 -36.26 -7.58 35.75
N LEU A 422 -37.32 -7.21 36.49
CA LEU A 422 -38.27 -6.18 36.07
C LEU A 422 -37.65 -4.78 36.17
N ASP A 423 -37.06 -4.46 37.32
CA ASP A 423 -36.38 -3.18 37.55
C ASP A 423 -35.21 -2.99 36.58
N ALA A 424 -34.47 -4.07 36.30
CA ALA A 424 -33.39 -4.07 35.30
C ALA A 424 -33.91 -3.75 33.89
N MET A 425 -35.05 -4.35 33.49
CA MET A 425 -35.66 -4.07 32.19
C MET A 425 -36.10 -2.60 32.07
N ASP A 426 -36.64 -2.02 33.13
CA ASP A 426 -37.09 -0.62 33.10
C ASP A 426 -35.89 0.32 32.93
N LYS A 427 -34.80 0.10 33.67
CA LYS A 427 -33.56 0.88 33.53
C LYS A 427 -32.88 0.73 32.18
N LEU A 428 -32.83 -0.49 31.64
CA LEU A 428 -32.26 -0.72 30.31
C LEU A 428 -33.12 -0.13 29.18
N LYS A 429 -34.45 -0.05 29.35
CA LYS A 429 -35.34 0.64 28.39
C LYS A 429 -35.16 2.16 28.44
N GLU A 430 -35.04 2.74 29.64
CA GLU A 430 -34.72 4.16 29.81
C GLU A 430 -33.39 4.49 29.11
N ALA A 431 -32.35 3.70 29.36
CA ALA A 431 -31.05 3.85 28.70
C ALA A 431 -31.16 3.70 27.17
N LEU A 432 -31.87 2.68 26.69
CA LEU A 432 -32.08 2.43 25.26
C LEU A 432 -32.76 3.62 24.58
N SER A 433 -33.81 4.20 25.17
CA SER A 433 -34.50 5.37 24.61
C SER A 433 -33.56 6.55 24.40
N VAL A 434 -32.70 6.83 25.38
CA VAL A 434 -31.73 7.92 25.27
C VAL A 434 -30.66 7.59 24.22
N PHE A 435 -30.16 6.35 24.19
CA PHE A 435 -29.21 5.94 23.16
C PHE A 435 -29.79 6.05 21.74
N GLU A 436 -31.09 5.78 21.57
CA GLU A 436 -31.78 5.96 20.30
C GLU A 436 -31.91 7.41 19.87
N GLU A 437 -32.35 8.27 20.79
CA GLU A 437 -32.48 9.71 20.55
C GLU A 437 -31.15 10.33 20.12
N GLU A 438 -30.06 9.88 20.74
CA GLU A 438 -28.71 10.40 20.49
C GLU A 438 -27.96 9.65 19.37
N GLY A 439 -28.57 8.63 18.75
CA GLY A 439 -27.92 7.83 17.70
C GLY A 439 -26.71 7.02 18.16
N TYR A 440 -26.66 6.67 19.45
CA TYR A 440 -25.56 5.95 20.09
C TYR A 440 -25.58 4.44 19.79
N ASP A 441 -25.26 4.04 18.55
CA ASP A 441 -25.47 2.65 18.10
C ASP A 441 -24.82 1.58 19.01
N LYS A 442 -23.68 1.85 19.66
CA LYS A 442 -23.03 0.88 20.55
C LYS A 442 -23.88 0.61 21.80
N GLY A 443 -24.38 1.66 22.45
CA GLY A 443 -25.30 1.50 23.58
C GLY A 443 -26.66 0.95 23.16
N ILE A 444 -27.15 1.29 21.97
CA ILE A 444 -28.36 0.66 21.41
C ILE A 444 -28.16 -0.86 21.29
N ALA A 445 -27.05 -1.31 20.69
CA ALA A 445 -26.76 -2.73 20.53
C ALA A 445 -26.64 -3.45 21.89
N ASN A 446 -25.87 -2.88 22.83
CA ASN A 446 -25.67 -3.47 24.17
C ASN A 446 -26.99 -3.53 24.97
N ALA A 447 -27.78 -2.46 24.96
CA ALA A 447 -29.07 -2.41 25.65
C ALA A 447 -30.08 -3.39 25.03
N CYS A 448 -30.11 -3.49 23.70
CA CYS A 448 -30.92 -4.50 23.01
C CYS A 448 -30.50 -5.93 23.38
N GLU A 449 -29.21 -6.22 23.41
CA GLU A 449 -28.71 -7.55 23.82
C GLU A 449 -29.17 -7.89 25.24
N LYS A 450 -28.93 -7.00 26.21
CA LYS A 450 -29.27 -7.25 27.63
C LYS A 450 -30.77 -7.38 27.86
N LEU A 451 -31.57 -6.54 27.21
CA LEU A 451 -33.03 -6.67 27.23
C LEU A 451 -33.49 -7.99 26.57
N GLY A 452 -32.83 -8.41 25.49
CA GLY A 452 -33.06 -9.69 24.84
C GLY A 452 -32.78 -10.86 25.78
N ASP A 453 -31.63 -10.83 26.47
CA ASP A 453 -31.21 -11.85 27.43
C ASP A 453 -32.22 -11.96 28.59
N LEU A 454 -32.63 -10.82 29.16
CA LEU A 454 -33.63 -10.77 30.22
C LEU A 454 -35.00 -11.30 29.76
N ASN A 455 -35.41 -11.02 28.52
CA ASN A 455 -36.64 -11.57 27.96
C ASN A 455 -36.52 -13.08 27.75
N CYS A 456 -35.39 -13.57 27.25
CA CYS A 456 -35.11 -15.01 27.11
C CYS A 456 -35.12 -15.74 28.45
N PHE A 457 -34.51 -15.16 29.48
CA PHE A 457 -34.50 -15.70 30.85
C PHE A 457 -35.93 -15.85 31.41
N ARG A 458 -36.82 -14.91 31.08
CA ARG A 458 -38.24 -14.95 31.46
C ARG A 458 -39.12 -15.80 30.54
N GLY A 459 -38.55 -16.41 29.50
CA GLY A 459 -39.29 -17.22 28.51
C GLY A 459 -40.01 -16.43 27.42
N ASN A 460 -39.84 -15.10 27.36
CA ASN A 460 -40.47 -14.21 26.39
C ASN A 460 -39.70 -14.17 25.05
N LEU A 461 -39.61 -15.31 24.36
CA LEU A 461 -38.81 -15.45 23.14
C LEU A 461 -39.26 -14.51 22.00
N ASN A 462 -40.57 -14.26 21.88
CA ASN A 462 -41.11 -13.36 20.86
C ASN A 462 -40.69 -11.89 21.07
N SER A 463 -40.42 -11.49 22.31
CA SER A 463 -39.95 -10.14 22.64
C SER A 463 -38.43 -10.01 22.51
N ALA A 464 -37.68 -11.09 22.75
CA ALA A 464 -36.22 -11.10 22.65
C ALA A 464 -35.71 -11.05 21.19
N LEU A 465 -36.37 -11.79 20.29
CA LEU A 465 -35.96 -11.90 18.90
C LEU A 465 -35.76 -10.56 18.17
N PRO A 466 -36.71 -9.60 18.18
CA PRO A 466 -36.52 -8.32 17.50
C PRO A 466 -35.38 -7.48 18.10
N LEU A 467 -35.10 -7.62 19.40
CA LEU A 467 -34.00 -6.92 20.06
C LEU A 467 -32.65 -7.41 19.54
N TYR A 468 -32.44 -8.73 19.46
CA TYR A 468 -31.20 -9.28 18.90
C TYR A 468 -31.07 -8.98 17.40
N GLN A 469 -32.15 -9.08 16.62
CA GLN A 469 -32.12 -8.73 15.19
C GLN A 469 -31.68 -7.28 14.96
N ARG A 470 -32.15 -6.38 15.82
CA ARG A 470 -31.76 -4.98 15.79
C ARG A 470 -30.28 -4.78 16.13
N ALA A 471 -29.78 -5.45 17.17
CA ALA A 471 -28.36 -5.40 17.53
C ALA A 471 -27.47 -5.98 16.40
N VAL A 472 -27.89 -7.07 15.74
CA VAL A 472 -27.20 -7.62 14.56
C VAL A 472 -27.11 -6.61 13.42
N ALA A 473 -28.21 -5.91 13.10
CA ALA A 473 -28.22 -4.91 12.04
C ALA A 473 -27.22 -3.76 12.32
N ILE A 474 -27.05 -3.40 13.58
CA ILE A 474 -26.05 -2.42 14.01
C ILE A 474 -24.62 -2.97 13.84
N CYS A 475 -24.36 -4.19 14.31
CA CYS A 475 -23.03 -4.83 14.16
C CYS A 475 -22.64 -4.97 12.68
N GLN A 476 -23.58 -5.34 11.81
CA GLN A 476 -23.37 -5.41 10.36
C GLN A 476 -23.03 -4.05 9.76
N LYS A 477 -23.77 -3.00 10.13
CA LYS A 477 -23.51 -1.62 9.67
C LYS A 477 -22.12 -1.13 10.10
N LYS A 478 -21.62 -1.60 11.25
CA LYS A 478 -20.33 -1.20 11.83
C LYS A 478 -19.16 -2.11 11.46
N ASP A 479 -19.39 -3.16 10.68
CA ASP A 479 -18.39 -4.19 10.34
C ASP A 479 -17.73 -4.79 11.60
N ASP A 480 -18.55 -5.15 12.60
CA ASP A 480 -18.14 -5.86 13.81
C ASP A 480 -18.58 -7.34 13.77
N PRO A 481 -17.82 -8.21 13.06
CA PRO A 481 -18.20 -9.61 12.86
C PRO A 481 -18.16 -10.43 14.15
N VAL A 482 -17.37 -10.00 15.16
CA VAL A 482 -17.25 -10.72 16.44
C VAL A 482 -18.54 -10.59 17.24
N SER A 483 -19.04 -9.37 17.42
CA SER A 483 -20.32 -9.14 18.11
C SER A 483 -21.51 -9.66 17.29
N GLU A 484 -21.45 -9.53 15.96
CA GLU A 484 -22.46 -10.06 15.05
C GLU A 484 -22.68 -11.56 15.27
N VAL A 485 -21.60 -12.36 15.34
CA VAL A 485 -21.72 -13.82 15.47
C VAL A 485 -22.33 -14.24 16.81
N ILE A 486 -22.01 -13.54 17.90
CA ILE A 486 -22.56 -13.82 19.23
C ILE A 486 -24.07 -13.58 19.25
N LEU A 487 -24.53 -12.47 18.67
CA LEU A 487 -25.96 -12.16 18.58
C LEU A 487 -26.70 -13.12 17.63
N ILE A 488 -26.06 -13.51 16.53
CA ILE A 488 -26.57 -14.54 15.63
C ILE A 488 -26.77 -15.87 16.36
N GLU A 489 -25.82 -16.31 17.18
CA GLU A 489 -25.95 -17.53 18.00
C GLU A 489 -27.18 -17.46 18.93
N LYS A 490 -27.46 -16.30 19.53
CA LYS A 490 -28.67 -16.08 20.36
C LYS A 490 -29.97 -16.17 19.54
N ILE A 491 -29.98 -15.62 18.32
CA ILE A 491 -31.14 -15.72 17.41
C ILE A 491 -31.37 -17.18 16.99
N ILE A 492 -30.31 -17.91 16.67
CA ILE A 492 -30.36 -19.33 16.34
C ILE A 492 -30.96 -20.12 17.52
N ASP A 493 -30.52 -19.87 18.75
CA ASP A 493 -31.08 -20.52 19.94
C ASP A 493 -32.58 -20.28 20.07
N ILE A 494 -33.04 -19.03 19.88
CA ILE A 494 -34.48 -18.71 19.92
C ILE A 494 -35.25 -19.52 18.87
N TYR A 495 -34.81 -19.50 17.61
CA TYR A 495 -35.53 -20.23 16.56
C TYR A 495 -35.54 -21.74 16.81
N ARG A 496 -34.44 -22.31 17.31
CA ARG A 496 -34.39 -23.72 17.72
C ARG A 496 -35.37 -24.02 18.84
N ARG A 497 -35.44 -23.19 19.88
CA ARG A 497 -36.41 -23.34 20.99
C ARG A 497 -37.86 -23.21 20.55
N LYS A 498 -38.12 -22.44 19.48
CA LYS A 498 -39.44 -22.32 18.84
C LYS A 498 -39.74 -23.42 17.81
N ASN A 499 -38.80 -24.35 17.57
CA ASN A 499 -38.84 -25.33 16.48
C ASN A 499 -38.97 -24.72 15.07
N GLU A 500 -38.56 -23.46 14.88
CA GLU A 500 -38.59 -22.73 13.60
C GLU A 500 -37.25 -22.85 12.86
N PHE A 501 -36.75 -24.08 12.67
CA PHE A 501 -35.40 -24.37 12.13
C PHE A 501 -35.14 -23.75 10.75
N ASP A 502 -36.16 -23.65 9.91
CA ASP A 502 -36.02 -23.05 8.57
C ASP A 502 -35.53 -21.62 8.60
N LYS A 503 -35.88 -20.87 9.66
CA LYS A 503 -35.46 -19.49 9.84
C LYS A 503 -34.03 -19.37 10.30
N CYS A 504 -33.40 -20.43 10.79
CA CYS A 504 -31.98 -20.44 11.18
C CYS A 504 -31.03 -20.40 9.98
N MET A 505 -31.45 -20.87 8.80
CA MET A 505 -30.56 -21.01 7.63
C MET A 505 -29.74 -19.74 7.28
N PRO A 506 -30.35 -18.55 7.09
CA PRO A 506 -29.57 -17.35 6.78
C PRO A 506 -28.58 -16.99 7.87
N TYR A 507 -28.93 -17.23 9.13
CA TYR A 507 -28.07 -16.96 10.29
C TYR A 507 -26.90 -17.94 10.38
N TYR A 508 -27.13 -19.24 10.14
CA TYR A 508 -26.05 -20.21 10.09
C TYR A 508 -25.09 -19.95 8.93
N MET A 509 -25.59 -19.58 7.75
CA MET A 509 -24.73 -19.25 6.61
C MET A 509 -23.86 -18.03 6.91
N ARG A 510 -24.45 -16.97 7.49
CA ARG A 510 -23.69 -15.78 7.87
C ARG A 510 -22.65 -16.07 8.96
N ALA A 511 -23.01 -16.86 9.97
CA ALA A 511 -22.07 -17.25 11.02
C ALA A 511 -20.93 -18.14 10.51
N LEU A 512 -21.22 -19.02 9.53
CA LEU A 512 -20.21 -19.83 8.85
C LEU A 512 -19.23 -18.96 8.07
N GLU A 513 -19.71 -18.01 7.27
CA GLU A 513 -18.87 -17.05 6.55
C GLU A 513 -17.92 -16.31 7.50
N ILE A 514 -18.46 -15.79 8.62
CA ILE A 514 -17.65 -15.11 9.64
C ILE A 514 -16.59 -16.06 10.23
N ALA A 515 -16.94 -17.30 10.54
CA ALA A 515 -15.99 -18.28 11.09
C ALA A 515 -14.90 -18.69 10.09
N GLU A 516 -15.22 -18.80 8.80
CA GLU A 516 -14.26 -19.11 7.74
C GLU A 516 -13.26 -17.97 7.55
N ILE A 517 -13.73 -16.71 7.52
CA ILE A 517 -12.88 -15.52 7.44
C ILE A 517 -11.95 -15.44 8.67
N ALA A 518 -12.47 -15.74 9.86
CA ALA A 518 -11.70 -15.76 11.10
C ALA A 518 -10.74 -16.96 11.24
N GLY A 519 -10.83 -17.96 10.35
CA GLY A 519 -10.08 -19.21 10.45
C GLY A 519 -10.49 -20.09 11.64
N ASP A 520 -11.67 -19.88 12.23
CA ASP A 520 -12.19 -20.69 13.34
C ASP A 520 -12.85 -21.96 12.80
N ALA A 521 -12.01 -22.96 12.50
CA ALA A 521 -12.45 -24.26 12.02
C ALA A 521 -13.42 -24.94 13.00
N GLY A 522 -13.27 -24.73 14.32
CA GLY A 522 -14.15 -25.33 15.33
C GLY A 522 -15.58 -24.79 15.23
N LYS A 523 -15.74 -23.48 15.08
CA LYS A 523 -17.05 -22.84 14.87
C LYS A 523 -17.60 -23.10 13.47
N ALA A 524 -16.77 -23.10 12.43
CA ALA A 524 -17.20 -23.45 11.07
C ALA A 524 -17.84 -24.85 11.03
N GLY A 525 -17.21 -25.84 11.65
CA GLY A 525 -17.77 -27.20 11.78
C GLY A 525 -19.09 -27.23 12.56
N TYR A 526 -19.24 -26.39 13.58
CA TYR A 526 -20.49 -26.28 14.36
C TYR A 526 -21.64 -25.71 13.50
N TYR A 527 -21.40 -24.62 12.78
CA TYR A 527 -22.42 -24.02 11.92
C TYR A 527 -22.78 -24.92 10.73
N LEU A 528 -21.82 -25.63 10.14
CA LEU A 528 -22.08 -26.65 9.11
C LEU A 528 -22.95 -27.79 9.63
N THR A 529 -22.76 -28.21 10.88
CA THR A 529 -23.67 -29.18 11.53
C THR A 529 -25.09 -28.61 11.62
N GLY A 530 -25.23 -27.36 12.07
CA GLY A 530 -26.53 -26.67 12.13
C GLY A 530 -27.22 -26.54 10.76
N ILE A 531 -26.45 -26.31 9.69
CA ILE A 531 -26.95 -26.30 8.30
C ILE A 531 -27.44 -27.70 7.89
N GLY A 532 -26.68 -28.74 8.22
CA GLY A 532 -27.08 -30.13 7.98
C GLY A 532 -28.40 -30.48 8.66
N ASP A 533 -28.58 -30.06 9.92
CA ASP A 533 -29.83 -30.25 10.68
C ASP A 533 -31.03 -29.59 9.98
N VAL A 534 -30.84 -28.39 9.42
CA VAL A 534 -31.90 -27.68 8.68
C VAL A 534 -32.25 -28.45 7.40
N TYR A 535 -31.27 -28.90 6.61
CA TYR A 535 -31.53 -29.69 5.41
C TYR A 535 -32.20 -31.03 5.71
N GLN A 536 -31.77 -31.73 6.76
CA GLN A 536 -32.39 -32.98 7.19
C GLN A 536 -33.87 -32.78 7.50
N ARG A 537 -34.22 -31.73 8.24
CA ARG A 537 -35.62 -31.41 8.59
C ARG A 537 -36.47 -31.02 7.39
N ARG A 538 -35.86 -30.44 6.34
CA ARG A 538 -36.52 -30.17 5.06
C ARG A 538 -36.73 -31.42 4.20
N GLY A 539 -36.10 -32.54 4.56
CA GLY A 539 -36.09 -33.77 3.74
C GLY A 539 -35.04 -33.76 2.62
N ASP A 540 -34.18 -32.74 2.54
CA ASP A 540 -33.07 -32.64 1.58
C ASP A 540 -31.87 -33.48 2.09
N LEU A 541 -32.06 -34.80 2.21
CA LEU A 541 -31.11 -35.71 2.87
C LEU A 541 -29.71 -35.70 2.24
N ASN A 542 -29.61 -35.55 0.91
CA ASN A 542 -28.32 -35.45 0.22
C ASN A 542 -27.51 -34.22 0.66
N LYS A 543 -28.17 -33.05 0.74
CA LYS A 543 -27.51 -31.81 1.19
C LYS A 543 -27.14 -31.86 2.67
N ALA A 544 -27.98 -32.51 3.48
CA ALA A 544 -27.68 -32.76 4.89
C ALA A 544 -26.41 -33.60 5.04
N LEU A 545 -26.29 -34.68 4.26
CA LEU A 545 -25.09 -35.53 4.24
C LEU A 545 -23.84 -34.77 3.82
N ASP A 546 -23.90 -33.95 2.78
CA ASP A 546 -22.76 -33.15 2.32
C ASP A 546 -22.28 -32.18 3.42
N ALA A 547 -23.22 -31.48 4.07
CA ALA A 547 -22.91 -30.59 5.17
C ALA A 547 -22.28 -31.33 6.37
N TYR A 548 -22.85 -32.47 6.77
CA TYR A 548 -22.31 -33.28 7.86
C TYR A 548 -20.95 -33.90 7.55
N LYS A 549 -20.71 -34.38 6.32
CA LYS A 549 -19.41 -34.91 5.90
C LYS A 549 -18.34 -33.81 5.92
N THR A 550 -18.69 -32.60 5.50
CA THR A 550 -17.79 -31.44 5.56
C THR A 550 -17.46 -31.09 7.01
N ALA A 551 -18.47 -30.99 7.89
CA ALA A 551 -18.27 -30.75 9.32
C ALA A 551 -17.42 -31.86 9.99
N LEU A 552 -17.64 -33.12 9.64
CA LEU A 552 -16.89 -34.26 10.18
C LEU A 552 -15.40 -34.17 9.84
N ASN A 553 -15.07 -33.83 8.58
CA ASN A 553 -13.67 -33.66 8.16
C ASN A 553 -12.98 -32.57 8.99
N ILE A 554 -13.67 -31.44 9.21
CA ILE A 554 -13.17 -30.34 10.04
C ILE A 554 -12.95 -30.78 11.50
N PHE A 555 -13.89 -31.51 12.10
CA PHE A 555 -13.74 -31.97 13.49
C PHE A 555 -12.66 -33.03 13.67
N LYS A 556 -12.41 -33.86 12.64
CA LYS A 556 -11.27 -34.79 12.61
C LYS A 556 -9.94 -34.04 12.61
N GLN A 557 -9.84 -32.97 11.82
CA GLN A 557 -8.63 -32.14 11.74
C GLN A 557 -8.38 -31.33 13.03
N THR A 558 -9.44 -30.85 13.69
CA THR A 558 -9.34 -30.07 14.94
C THR A 558 -9.25 -30.92 16.22
N ARG A 559 -9.08 -32.24 16.10
CA ARG A 559 -9.02 -33.20 17.24
C ARG A 559 -10.24 -33.17 18.17
N SER A 560 -11.39 -32.74 17.66
CA SER A 560 -12.66 -32.72 18.40
C SER A 560 -13.36 -34.09 18.35
N SER A 561 -12.80 -35.07 19.07
CA SER A 561 -13.19 -36.49 18.94
C SER A 561 -14.67 -36.78 19.26
N GLU A 562 -15.29 -36.02 20.15
CA GLU A 562 -16.68 -36.25 20.55
C GLU A 562 -17.68 -35.78 19.49
N ARG A 563 -17.47 -34.58 18.94
CA ARG A 563 -18.32 -34.04 17.86
C ARG A 563 -18.22 -34.87 16.59
N ALA A 564 -17.01 -35.38 16.29
CA ALA A 564 -16.79 -36.28 15.17
C ALA A 564 -17.61 -37.58 15.31
N LYS A 565 -17.64 -38.20 16.49
CA LYS A 565 -18.45 -39.43 16.71
C LYS A 565 -19.95 -39.19 16.54
N ILE A 566 -20.47 -38.07 17.03
CA ILE A 566 -21.88 -37.72 16.89
C ILE A 566 -22.25 -37.58 15.40
N LEU A 567 -21.41 -36.91 14.62
CA LEU A 567 -21.61 -36.77 13.17
C LEU A 567 -21.48 -38.09 12.43
N GLU A 568 -20.53 -38.96 12.79
CA GLU A 568 -20.40 -40.30 12.20
C GLU A 568 -21.68 -41.13 12.39
N GLN A 569 -22.28 -41.08 13.57
CA GLN A 569 -23.55 -41.74 13.84
C GLN A 569 -24.71 -41.13 13.03
N GLY A 570 -24.79 -39.80 12.96
CA GLY A 570 -25.82 -39.10 12.20
C GLY A 570 -25.73 -39.35 10.68
N ILE A 571 -24.51 -39.38 10.13
CA ILE A 571 -24.25 -39.73 8.73
C ILE A 571 -24.69 -41.16 8.43
N ALA A 572 -24.32 -42.13 9.28
CA ALA A 572 -24.70 -43.53 9.08
C ALA A 572 -26.23 -43.73 9.11
N GLN A 573 -26.94 -43.01 9.98
CA GLN A 573 -28.42 -43.03 10.02
C GLN A 573 -29.03 -42.46 8.75
N LEU A 574 -28.48 -41.36 8.23
CA LEU A 574 -28.94 -40.72 7.00
C LEU A 574 -28.67 -41.56 5.74
N GLU A 575 -27.50 -42.20 5.66
CA GLU A 575 -27.17 -43.11 4.57
C GLU A 575 -28.13 -44.32 4.56
N ALA A 576 -28.44 -44.89 5.72
CA ALA A 576 -29.42 -45.96 5.84
C ALA A 576 -30.86 -45.54 5.46
N MET A 577 -31.21 -44.26 5.59
CA MET A 577 -32.50 -43.72 5.16
C MET A 577 -32.57 -43.48 3.64
N LEU A 578 -31.44 -43.27 2.97
CA LEU A 578 -31.38 -43.09 1.51
C LEU A 578 -31.35 -44.42 0.77
N ASP A 579 -30.86 -45.48 1.42
CA ASP A 579 -30.83 -46.84 0.90
C ASP A 579 -32.18 -47.59 1.03
N GLN A 580 -33.16 -47.00 1.73
CA GLN A 580 -34.55 -47.48 1.89
C GLN A 580 -35.50 -46.74 0.96
#